data_AF-A0A9X2FI79-F1
#
_entry.id   AF-A0A9X2FI79-F1
#
_cell.length_a   1.000
_cell.length_b   1.000
_cell.length_c   1.000
_cell.angle_alpha   90.00
_cell.angle_beta   90.00
_cell.angle_gamma   90.00
#
_symmetry.space_group_name_H-M   'P 1'
#
loop_
_entity.id
_entity.type
_entity.pdbx_description
1 polymer ?
#
loop_
_entity_poly.entity_id
_entity_poly.type
_entity_poly.pdbx_seq_one_letter_code
_entity_poly.pdbx_strand_id
1 'polypeptide(L)'
;MPTVCRNVSAFGLLLSLSAACLAQGPSNETLQEGEQIYMQRCAQCHGKDLTGGNAQSMVDGVWQFGRGDGDLMRNIKFGISSVGMPEYKDVMSDRQIRAVIAFMKEAQNRAGVERPPLPEKLLTRHYDVGVEQWIAEGLEVPWSIAFMDDNTALITERPGRLRVVIDGQLHPDPIQGTPETVAQNQGGYMDVALDPNYKENGWIYLAYSHSLDGSQDRDAKLMTRVVRAKIRDHKWVDQEVVFAAPDFSYSTTRHHFGSRLAFDHEGHLLITVGDRGVGDQAQDLRRPNGKIHRVWPDGSVPEDNPYADGSEGLKTVYCYGNRNPQGLAVHPETGVIWETEHGPMGGDEVNIILAGANYGWPKATYGIDYNGTIITEDLTLPGTEQPVLYWVPSIAVCGTHFCIGDEFPRWQNNLLVGGLGHEELRRLVLSGDRVIHQELLLKNAGRVRDVQCDASGAVYVILNNPDVVLKLTNQGRAIRQ
;
A
#
# COMPACT_ATOMS: atom_id res chain seq x y z
N MET A 1 -48.77 -70.87 -10.01
CA MET A 1 -49.35 -69.65 -9.40
C MET A 1 -48.59 -69.37 -8.10
N PRO A 2 -48.26 -68.13 -7.74
CA PRO A 2 -47.46 -67.15 -8.50
C PRO A 2 -46.31 -66.51 -7.66
N THR A 3 -45.38 -65.83 -8.38
CA THR A 3 -44.61 -64.59 -8.07
C THR A 3 -44.10 -64.24 -6.65
N VAL A 4 -42.83 -63.78 -6.59
CA VAL A 4 -42.33 -62.45 -6.10
C VAL A 4 -40.78 -62.48 -6.23
N CYS A 5 -40.18 -61.83 -7.23
CA CYS A 5 -39.66 -60.45 -7.30
C CYS A 5 -38.23 -60.21 -6.71
N ARG A 6 -37.28 -60.00 -7.66
CA ARG A 6 -36.04 -59.18 -7.72
C ARG A 6 -35.44 -58.56 -6.44
N ASN A 7 -34.10 -58.63 -6.32
CA ASN A 7 -33.25 -57.44 -6.54
C ASN A 7 -31.75 -57.80 -6.64
N VAL A 8 -31.15 -57.43 -7.77
CA VAL A 8 -29.70 -57.38 -8.01
C VAL A 8 -29.34 -55.89 -8.00
N SER A 9 -28.54 -55.45 -7.03
CA SER A 9 -28.06 -54.06 -6.98
C SER A 9 -26.89 -53.88 -7.93
N ALA A 10 -27.10 -53.08 -8.98
CA ALA A 10 -26.07 -52.60 -9.88
C ALA A 10 -25.30 -51.43 -9.23
N PHE A 11 -23.97 -51.52 -9.20
CA PHE A 11 -23.08 -50.40 -8.90
C PHE A 11 -23.12 -49.41 -10.08
N GLY A 12 -23.78 -48.27 -9.88
CA GLY A 12 -23.76 -47.14 -10.80
C GLY A 12 -22.54 -46.25 -10.54
N LEU A 13 -21.67 -46.16 -11.54
CA LEU A 13 -20.55 -45.20 -11.59
C LEU A 13 -21.14 -43.79 -11.78
N LEU A 14 -21.18 -42.98 -10.73
CA LEU A 14 -21.54 -41.56 -10.81
C LEU A 14 -20.31 -40.76 -11.28
N LEU A 15 -20.24 -40.52 -12.59
CA LEU A 15 -19.39 -39.48 -13.18
C LEU A 15 -19.95 -38.12 -12.76
N SER A 16 -19.33 -37.50 -11.75
CA SER A 16 -19.55 -36.10 -11.40
C SER A 16 -18.95 -35.21 -12.50
N LEU A 17 -19.77 -34.77 -13.44
CA LEU A 17 -19.48 -33.65 -14.32
C LEU A 17 -19.44 -32.36 -13.48
N SER A 18 -18.25 -31.99 -13.03
CA SER A 18 -17.98 -30.65 -12.51
C SER A 18 -18.05 -29.66 -13.68
N ALA A 19 -19.19 -28.97 -13.81
CA ALA A 19 -19.32 -27.84 -14.69
C ALA A 19 -18.36 -26.74 -14.21
N ALA A 20 -17.26 -26.56 -14.93
CA ALA A 20 -16.45 -25.37 -14.82
C ALA A 20 -17.33 -24.18 -15.23
N CYS A 21 -17.73 -23.35 -14.26
CA CYS A 21 -18.27 -22.02 -14.53
C CYS A 21 -17.16 -21.20 -15.20
N LEU A 22 -17.07 -21.29 -16.52
CA LEU A 22 -16.40 -20.26 -17.30
C LEU A 22 -17.16 -18.96 -17.03
N ALA A 23 -16.48 -17.96 -16.49
CA ALA A 23 -17.03 -16.62 -16.34
C ALA A 23 -17.44 -16.14 -17.75
N GLN A 24 -18.74 -16.15 -18.04
CA GLN A 24 -19.25 -15.58 -19.28
C GLN A 24 -18.99 -14.07 -19.22
N GLY A 25 -18.36 -13.53 -20.26
CA GLY A 25 -18.16 -12.08 -20.41
C GLY A 25 -19.49 -11.32 -20.38
N PRO A 26 -19.45 -9.98 -20.29
CA PRO A 26 -20.66 -9.16 -20.29
C PRO A 26 -21.53 -9.48 -21.51
N SER A 27 -22.86 -9.47 -21.33
CA SER A 27 -23.79 -9.73 -22.44
C SER A 27 -23.69 -8.63 -23.50
N ASN A 28 -23.98 -8.96 -24.76
CA ASN A 28 -24.05 -7.97 -25.85
C ASN A 28 -25.01 -6.82 -25.53
N GLU A 29 -26.11 -7.09 -24.82
CA GLU A 29 -27.05 -6.07 -24.35
C GLU A 29 -26.40 -5.10 -23.36
N THR A 30 -25.57 -5.61 -22.42
CA THR A 30 -24.83 -4.78 -21.48
C THR A 30 -23.82 -3.89 -22.21
N LEU A 31 -23.12 -4.44 -23.21
CA LEU A 31 -22.14 -3.69 -23.99
C LEU A 31 -22.82 -2.58 -24.83
N GLN A 32 -23.97 -2.87 -25.44
CA GLN A 32 -24.76 -1.88 -26.19
C GLN A 32 -25.33 -0.78 -25.29
N GLU A 33 -25.84 -1.14 -24.11
CA GLU A 33 -26.28 -0.17 -23.09
C GLU A 33 -25.11 0.75 -22.70
N GLY A 34 -23.95 0.16 -22.41
CA GLY A 34 -22.73 0.89 -22.07
C GLY A 34 -22.25 1.84 -23.16
N GLU A 35 -22.24 1.39 -24.41
CA GLU A 35 -21.87 2.20 -25.58
C GLU A 35 -22.79 3.40 -25.75
N GLN A 36 -24.12 3.19 -25.68
CA GLN A 36 -25.09 4.27 -25.82
C GLN A 36 -24.91 5.34 -24.75
N ILE A 37 -24.73 4.92 -23.50
CA ILE A 37 -24.50 5.83 -22.38
C ILE A 37 -23.18 6.59 -22.55
N TYR A 38 -22.11 5.88 -22.92
CA TYR A 38 -20.80 6.47 -23.18
C TYR A 38 -20.90 7.57 -24.25
N MET A 39 -21.57 7.28 -25.36
CA MET A 39 -21.75 8.23 -26.46
C MET A 39 -22.53 9.48 -26.04
N GLN A 40 -23.51 9.34 -25.15
CA GLN A 40 -24.32 10.46 -24.66
C GLN A 40 -23.59 11.32 -23.61
N ARG A 41 -22.75 10.72 -22.78
CA ARG A 41 -22.27 11.36 -21.54
C ARG A 41 -20.76 11.56 -21.47
N CYS A 42 -19.98 10.68 -22.11
CA CYS A 42 -18.52 10.61 -21.93
C CYS A 42 -17.76 11.00 -23.20
N ALA A 43 -18.30 10.67 -24.38
CA ALA A 43 -17.62 10.83 -25.67
C ALA A 43 -17.23 12.28 -26.02
N GLN A 44 -17.91 13.28 -25.44
CA GLN A 44 -17.54 14.68 -25.64
C GLN A 44 -16.15 15.02 -25.09
N CYS A 45 -15.73 14.36 -24.00
CA CYS A 45 -14.43 14.58 -23.36
C CYS A 45 -13.40 13.52 -23.78
N HIS A 46 -13.83 12.26 -23.84
CA HIS A 46 -12.95 11.10 -24.09
C HIS A 46 -12.89 10.65 -25.56
N GLY A 47 -13.54 11.39 -26.46
CA GLY A 47 -13.62 11.05 -27.87
C GLY A 47 -14.63 9.94 -28.16
N LYS A 48 -15.24 9.95 -29.35
CA LYS A 48 -16.21 8.91 -29.75
C LYS A 48 -15.58 7.52 -29.80
N ASP A 49 -14.31 7.46 -30.20
CA ASP A 49 -13.54 6.22 -30.34
C ASP A 49 -12.69 5.92 -29.09
N LEU A 50 -12.97 6.59 -27.96
CA LEU A 50 -12.25 6.43 -26.69
C LEU A 50 -10.78 6.86 -26.71
N THR A 51 -10.31 7.47 -27.80
CA THR A 51 -8.93 7.90 -28.02
C THR A 51 -8.53 9.17 -27.26
N GLY A 52 -9.44 9.71 -26.45
CA GLY A 52 -9.23 10.94 -25.68
C GLY A 52 -9.60 12.20 -26.46
N GLY A 53 -9.16 13.35 -25.92
CA GLY A 53 -9.42 14.66 -26.47
C GLY A 53 -9.17 15.73 -25.41
N ASN A 54 -10.25 16.26 -24.84
CA ASN A 54 -10.17 17.15 -23.68
C ASN A 54 -9.87 16.39 -22.37
N ALA A 55 -10.10 15.08 -22.36
CA ALA A 55 -9.75 14.18 -21.28
C ALA A 55 -8.91 13.00 -21.79
N GLN A 56 -8.40 12.21 -20.85
CA GLN A 56 -7.53 11.08 -21.13
C GLN A 56 -8.16 10.05 -22.08
N SER A 57 -7.32 9.45 -22.93
CA SER A 57 -7.65 8.26 -23.72
C SER A 57 -7.95 7.07 -22.81
N MET A 58 -8.96 6.30 -23.18
CA MET A 58 -9.34 5.07 -22.48
C MET A 58 -8.81 3.83 -23.22
N VAL A 59 -8.06 3.99 -24.30
CA VAL A 59 -7.54 2.89 -25.14
C VAL A 59 -6.04 3.03 -25.46
N ASP A 60 -5.26 3.72 -24.62
CA ASP A 60 -3.80 3.81 -24.76
C ASP A 60 -3.02 3.05 -23.66
N GLY A 61 -3.73 2.43 -22.71
CA GLY A 61 -3.15 1.65 -21.62
C GLY A 61 -2.56 2.49 -20.49
N VAL A 62 -2.62 3.82 -20.60
CA VAL A 62 -2.13 4.79 -19.62
C VAL A 62 -3.33 5.22 -18.77
N TRP A 63 -3.19 5.27 -17.45
CA TRP A 63 -4.26 5.72 -16.55
C TRP A 63 -3.75 6.77 -15.57
N GLN A 64 -4.51 7.86 -15.39
CA GLN A 64 -4.14 8.94 -14.48
C GLN A 64 -4.66 8.70 -13.06
N PHE A 65 -5.92 8.22 -12.94
CA PHE A 65 -6.68 8.16 -11.70
C PHE A 65 -7.10 6.73 -11.33
N GLY A 66 -6.20 5.77 -11.54
CA GLY A 66 -6.46 4.34 -11.33
C GLY A 66 -7.19 3.67 -12.49
N ARG A 67 -7.06 2.34 -12.57
CA ARG A 67 -7.54 1.51 -13.69
C ARG A 67 -8.44 0.36 -13.26
N GLY A 68 -8.55 0.10 -11.96
CA GLY A 68 -9.39 -0.99 -11.44
C GLY A 68 -10.88 -0.63 -11.55
N ASP A 69 -11.75 -1.64 -11.56
CA ASP A 69 -13.20 -1.42 -11.64
C ASP A 69 -13.73 -0.52 -10.53
N GLY A 70 -13.17 -0.67 -9.32
CA GLY A 70 -13.51 0.22 -8.21
C GLY A 70 -13.09 1.67 -8.45
N ASP A 71 -11.92 1.88 -9.06
CA ASP A 71 -11.42 3.22 -9.39
C ASP A 71 -12.32 3.87 -10.45
N LEU A 72 -12.57 3.15 -11.55
CA LEU A 72 -13.43 3.61 -12.64
C LEU A 72 -14.85 3.88 -12.16
N MET A 73 -15.42 3.00 -11.33
CA MET A 73 -16.73 3.19 -10.72
C MET A 73 -16.79 4.47 -9.90
N ARG A 74 -15.80 4.71 -9.03
CA ARG A 74 -15.76 5.91 -8.18
C ARG A 74 -15.56 7.18 -9.01
N ASN A 75 -14.63 7.16 -9.96
CA ASN A 75 -14.35 8.30 -10.82
C ASN A 75 -15.59 8.70 -11.64
N ILE A 76 -16.34 7.73 -12.19
CA ILE A 76 -17.58 8.02 -12.93
C ILE A 76 -18.68 8.48 -11.95
N LYS A 77 -18.84 7.84 -10.80
CA LYS A 77 -19.87 8.23 -9.84
C LYS A 77 -19.69 9.65 -9.32
N PHE A 78 -18.50 9.97 -8.85
CA PHE A 78 -18.23 11.17 -8.05
C PHE A 78 -17.43 12.24 -8.80
N GLY A 79 -17.04 11.97 -10.05
CA GLY A 79 -16.24 12.88 -10.84
C GLY A 79 -14.81 13.04 -10.33
N ILE A 80 -14.06 13.92 -10.98
CA ILE A 80 -12.69 14.30 -10.60
C ILE A 80 -12.58 15.81 -10.79
N SER A 81 -12.82 16.54 -9.69
CA SER A 81 -12.93 18.01 -9.71
C SER A 81 -11.66 18.70 -10.23
N SER A 82 -10.48 18.18 -9.90
CA SER A 82 -9.19 18.75 -10.30
C SER A 82 -8.94 18.79 -11.81
N VAL A 83 -9.68 17.98 -12.58
CA VAL A 83 -9.62 17.95 -14.06
C VAL A 83 -10.98 18.27 -14.69
N GLY A 84 -11.95 18.73 -13.90
CA GLY A 84 -13.28 19.09 -14.37
C GLY A 84 -14.14 17.92 -14.85
N MET A 85 -13.83 16.69 -14.44
CA MET A 85 -14.68 15.53 -14.76
C MET A 85 -15.96 15.58 -13.89
N PRO A 86 -17.16 15.65 -14.50
CA PRO A 86 -18.41 15.77 -13.75
C PRO A 86 -18.78 14.47 -13.02
N GLU A 87 -19.62 14.59 -11.99
CA GLU A 87 -20.18 13.45 -11.26
C GLU A 87 -21.47 12.93 -11.93
N TYR A 88 -21.72 11.62 -11.84
CA TYR A 88 -22.89 10.98 -12.46
C TYR A 88 -23.76 10.18 -11.49
N LYS A 89 -23.45 10.18 -10.18
CA LYS A 89 -24.17 9.39 -9.14
C LYS A 89 -25.69 9.59 -9.14
N ASP A 90 -26.18 10.79 -9.44
CA ASP A 90 -27.61 11.13 -9.38
C ASP A 90 -28.34 10.93 -10.71
N VAL A 91 -27.61 10.64 -11.79
CA VAL A 91 -28.15 10.55 -13.16
C VAL A 91 -27.87 9.20 -13.83
N MET A 92 -27.09 8.35 -13.19
CA MET A 92 -26.76 6.99 -13.64
C MET A 92 -26.77 6.03 -12.44
N SER A 93 -27.45 4.90 -12.60
CA SER A 93 -27.39 3.80 -11.63
C SER A 93 -26.03 3.08 -11.67
N ASP A 94 -25.69 2.38 -10.58
CA ASP A 94 -24.52 1.50 -10.52
C ASP A 94 -24.45 0.51 -11.67
N ARG A 95 -25.60 -0.05 -12.07
CA ARG A 95 -25.70 -0.97 -13.21
C ARG A 95 -25.26 -0.27 -14.51
N GLN A 96 -25.76 0.93 -14.74
CA GLN A 96 -25.43 1.71 -15.94
C GLN A 96 -23.95 2.10 -15.98
N ILE A 97 -23.37 2.48 -14.84
CA ILE A 97 -21.93 2.75 -14.74
C ILE A 97 -21.11 1.48 -15.03
N ARG A 98 -21.52 0.32 -14.48
CA ARG A 98 -20.88 -0.97 -14.81
C ARG A 98 -20.98 -1.30 -16.29
N ALA A 99 -22.09 -0.99 -16.94
CA ALA A 99 -22.25 -1.18 -18.39
C ALA A 99 -21.25 -0.33 -19.18
N VAL A 100 -21.07 0.95 -18.81
CA VAL A 100 -20.06 1.83 -19.43
C VAL A 100 -18.65 1.27 -19.22
N ILE A 101 -18.31 0.84 -18.00
CA ILE A 101 -17.00 0.22 -17.71
C ILE A 101 -16.78 -1.05 -18.53
N ALA A 102 -17.81 -1.90 -18.65
CA ALA A 102 -17.74 -3.11 -19.47
C ALA A 102 -17.50 -2.78 -20.95
N PHE A 103 -18.20 -1.79 -21.49
CA PHE A 103 -17.97 -1.29 -22.86
C PHE A 103 -16.54 -0.77 -23.06
N MET A 104 -16.04 0.05 -22.14
CA MET A 104 -14.67 0.59 -22.19
C MET A 104 -13.62 -0.52 -22.18
N LYS A 105 -13.77 -1.50 -21.29
CA LYS A 105 -12.86 -2.66 -21.20
C LYS A 105 -12.92 -3.52 -22.46
N GLU A 106 -14.09 -3.74 -23.01
CA GLU A 106 -14.23 -4.48 -24.27
C GLU A 106 -13.58 -3.72 -25.44
N ALA A 107 -13.68 -2.39 -25.47
CA ALA A 107 -12.97 -1.58 -26.45
C ALA A 107 -11.44 -1.69 -26.30
N GLN A 108 -10.91 -1.68 -25.07
CA GLN A 108 -9.50 -1.93 -24.80
C GLN A 108 -9.06 -3.31 -25.29
N ASN A 109 -9.84 -4.35 -24.98
CA ASN A 109 -9.57 -5.72 -25.42
C ASN A 109 -9.51 -5.81 -26.96
N ARG A 110 -10.49 -5.22 -27.65
CA ARG A 110 -10.54 -5.21 -29.13
C ARG A 110 -9.38 -4.43 -29.75
N ALA A 111 -8.94 -3.36 -29.10
CA ALA A 111 -7.78 -2.58 -29.54
C ALA A 111 -6.44 -3.25 -29.18
N GLY A 112 -6.44 -4.37 -28.45
CA GLY A 112 -5.21 -5.05 -28.02
C GLY A 112 -4.38 -4.18 -27.09
N VAL A 113 -5.03 -3.36 -26.26
CA VAL A 113 -4.35 -2.41 -25.38
C VAL A 113 -3.62 -3.18 -24.29
N GLU A 114 -2.31 -3.17 -24.38
CA GLU A 114 -1.43 -3.69 -23.33
C GLU A 114 -0.96 -2.56 -22.43
N ARG A 115 -0.53 -2.93 -21.23
CA ARG A 115 0.16 -2.00 -20.34
C ARG A 115 1.45 -1.54 -21.05
N PRO A 116 1.79 -0.24 -21.00
CA PRO A 116 3.10 0.22 -21.43
C PRO A 116 4.21 -0.59 -20.74
N PRO A 117 5.30 -0.94 -21.45
CA PRO A 117 6.44 -1.59 -20.84
C PRO A 117 7.02 -0.69 -19.74
N LEU A 118 7.75 -1.31 -18.81
CA LEU A 118 8.49 -0.57 -17.81
C LEU A 118 9.48 0.39 -18.49
N PRO A 119 9.55 1.66 -18.07
CA PRO A 119 10.47 2.61 -18.69
C PRO A 119 11.91 2.19 -18.40
N GLU A 120 12.80 2.33 -19.38
CA GLU A 120 14.24 2.13 -19.18
C GLU A 120 14.95 3.41 -18.72
N LYS A 121 14.30 4.57 -18.93
CA LYS A 121 14.79 5.89 -18.55
C LYS A 121 13.66 6.78 -18.08
N LEU A 122 13.96 7.65 -17.12
CA LEU A 122 13.08 8.72 -16.66
C LEU A 122 13.80 10.06 -16.85
N LEU A 123 13.09 11.04 -17.38
CA LEU A 123 13.58 12.42 -17.45
C LEU A 123 13.03 13.18 -16.25
N THR A 124 13.92 13.79 -15.47
CA THR A 124 13.54 14.58 -14.31
C THR A 124 14.04 16.01 -14.47
N ARG A 125 13.63 16.90 -13.58
CA ARG A 125 14.10 18.29 -13.57
C ARG A 125 15.62 18.41 -13.46
N HIS A 126 16.29 17.40 -12.89
CA HIS A 126 17.70 17.47 -12.51
C HIS A 126 18.58 16.45 -13.21
N TYR A 127 18.03 15.28 -13.55
CA TYR A 127 18.77 14.12 -13.99
C TYR A 127 18.07 13.36 -15.12
N ASP A 128 18.88 12.76 -15.98
CA ASP A 128 18.46 11.60 -16.75
C ASP A 128 18.66 10.38 -15.85
N VAL A 129 17.58 9.67 -15.55
CA VAL A 129 17.59 8.55 -14.60
C VAL A 129 17.49 7.26 -15.40
N GLY A 130 18.45 6.36 -15.20
CA GLY A 130 18.38 4.99 -15.71
C GLY A 130 17.49 4.14 -14.82
N VAL A 131 16.70 3.27 -15.44
CA VAL A 131 15.80 2.34 -14.74
C VAL A 131 16.22 0.92 -15.10
N GLU A 132 16.62 0.17 -14.08
CA GLU A 132 16.96 -1.24 -14.17
C GLU A 132 15.87 -2.07 -13.47
N GLN A 133 15.46 -3.19 -14.07
CA GLN A 133 14.68 -4.20 -13.35
C GLN A 133 15.62 -5.05 -12.52
N TRP A 134 16.00 -4.54 -11.34
CA TRP A 134 16.94 -5.21 -10.45
C TRP A 134 16.48 -6.62 -10.09
N ILE A 135 15.18 -6.79 -9.82
CA ILE A 135 14.53 -8.10 -9.73
C ILE A 135 13.31 -8.10 -10.65
N ALA A 136 13.39 -8.83 -11.76
CA ALA A 136 12.36 -8.87 -12.79
C ALA A 136 11.30 -9.96 -12.59
N GLU A 137 11.61 -11.02 -11.85
CA GLU A 137 10.73 -12.17 -11.66
C GLU A 137 11.01 -12.94 -10.36
N GLY A 138 10.13 -13.88 -10.02
CA GLY A 138 10.29 -14.78 -8.87
C GLY A 138 9.80 -14.22 -7.54
N LEU A 139 9.28 -12.98 -7.52
CA LEU A 139 8.57 -12.40 -6.38
C LEU A 139 7.05 -12.56 -6.51
N GLU A 140 6.35 -12.56 -5.39
CA GLU A 140 4.90 -12.63 -5.27
C GLU A 140 4.41 -11.64 -4.22
N VAL A 141 3.74 -10.59 -4.69
CA VAL A 141 3.25 -9.48 -3.87
C VAL A 141 4.31 -8.98 -2.86
N PRO A 142 5.50 -8.54 -3.33
CA PRO A 142 6.54 -7.99 -2.46
C PRO A 142 6.01 -6.75 -1.71
N TRP A 143 6.45 -6.56 -0.47
CA TRP A 143 5.91 -5.55 0.43
C TRP A 143 6.94 -4.53 0.93
N SER A 144 8.11 -4.97 1.39
CA SER A 144 9.20 -4.11 1.87
C SER A 144 10.56 -4.69 1.51
N ILE A 145 11.58 -3.82 1.42
CA ILE A 145 12.98 -4.17 1.20
C ILE A 145 13.86 -3.54 2.28
N ALA A 146 14.84 -4.28 2.78
CA ALA A 146 15.86 -3.76 3.70
C ALA A 146 17.26 -4.23 3.28
N PHE A 147 18.20 -3.30 3.12
CA PHE A 147 19.58 -3.58 2.74
C PHE A 147 20.43 -3.94 3.96
N MET A 148 20.96 -5.16 3.97
CA MET A 148 21.85 -5.67 5.02
C MET A 148 23.27 -5.15 4.86
N ASP A 149 23.69 -5.04 3.61
CA ASP A 149 24.95 -4.47 3.16
C ASP A 149 24.82 -4.06 1.68
N ASP A 150 25.94 -3.70 1.05
CA ASP A 150 25.97 -3.21 -0.34
C ASP A 150 25.48 -4.24 -1.36
N ASN A 151 25.51 -5.53 -1.01
CA ASN A 151 25.23 -6.63 -1.92
C ASN A 151 24.02 -7.47 -1.52
N THR A 152 23.58 -7.37 -0.26
CA THR A 152 22.57 -8.24 0.32
C THR A 152 21.36 -7.45 0.79
N ALA A 153 20.17 -7.89 0.38
CA ALA A 153 18.91 -7.31 0.85
C ALA A 153 17.90 -8.39 1.26
N LEU A 154 16.99 -8.03 2.15
CA LEU A 154 15.80 -8.81 2.49
C LEU A 154 14.59 -8.20 1.80
N ILE A 155 13.69 -9.05 1.29
CA ILE A 155 12.40 -8.63 0.75
C ILE A 155 11.30 -9.46 1.41
N THR A 156 10.28 -8.79 1.96
CA THR A 156 9.07 -9.47 2.43
C THR A 156 8.10 -9.67 1.29
N GLU A 157 7.49 -10.85 1.23
CA GLU A 157 6.38 -11.16 0.33
C GLU A 157 5.13 -11.41 1.16
N ARG A 158 4.05 -10.69 0.85
CA ARG A 158 2.81 -10.71 1.63
C ARG A 158 2.28 -12.12 1.94
N PRO A 159 2.38 -13.12 1.03
CA PRO A 159 2.00 -14.51 1.31
C PRO A 159 2.72 -15.19 2.48
N GLY A 160 3.74 -14.58 3.08
CA GLY A 160 4.43 -15.10 4.26
C GLY A 160 5.83 -15.63 3.98
N ARG A 161 6.55 -15.02 3.03
CA ARG A 161 7.93 -15.39 2.70
C ARG A 161 8.87 -14.22 2.95
N LEU A 162 9.99 -14.48 3.59
CA LEU A 162 11.11 -13.55 3.69
C LEU A 162 12.19 -14.00 2.71
N ARG A 163 12.44 -13.20 1.68
CA ARG A 163 13.39 -13.49 0.60
C ARG A 163 14.71 -12.80 0.85
N VAL A 164 15.78 -13.40 0.33
CA VAL A 164 17.12 -12.83 0.33
C VAL A 164 17.52 -12.56 -1.11
N VAL A 165 18.09 -11.40 -1.36
CA VAL A 165 18.76 -11.05 -2.61
C VAL A 165 20.25 -10.91 -2.31
N ILE A 166 21.10 -11.54 -3.12
CA ILE A 166 22.56 -11.48 -3.01
C ILE A 166 23.10 -11.09 -4.40
N ASP A 167 23.86 -10.00 -4.48
CA ASP A 167 24.43 -9.49 -5.73
C ASP A 167 23.38 -9.30 -6.83
N GLY A 168 22.19 -8.82 -6.45
CA GLY A 168 21.05 -8.65 -7.36
C GLY A 168 20.37 -9.94 -7.82
N GLN A 169 20.72 -11.09 -7.24
CA GLN A 169 20.09 -12.37 -7.53
C GLN A 169 19.22 -12.83 -6.37
N LEU A 170 17.97 -13.17 -6.69
CA LEU A 170 17.02 -13.69 -5.72
C LEU A 170 17.42 -15.12 -5.33
N HIS A 171 17.61 -15.36 -4.03
CA HIS A 171 17.87 -16.70 -3.53
C HIS A 171 16.69 -17.64 -3.85
N PRO A 172 16.92 -18.88 -4.30
CA PRO A 172 15.86 -19.80 -4.73
C PRO A 172 14.87 -20.10 -3.60
N ASP A 173 15.38 -20.31 -2.39
CA ASP A 173 14.57 -20.62 -1.21
C ASP A 173 14.34 -19.37 -0.34
N PRO A 174 13.14 -19.17 0.23
CA PRO A 174 12.93 -18.18 1.29
C PRO A 174 13.64 -18.59 2.59
N ILE A 175 13.82 -17.63 3.51
CA ILE A 175 14.31 -17.89 4.86
C ILE A 175 13.38 -18.90 5.56
N GLN A 176 13.97 -19.92 6.17
CA GLN A 176 13.22 -20.97 6.86
C GLN A 176 12.93 -20.61 8.32
N GLY A 177 11.82 -21.11 8.85
CA GLY A 177 11.48 -20.97 10.28
C GLY A 177 10.95 -19.60 10.69
N THR A 178 10.58 -18.76 9.74
CA THR A 178 9.90 -17.49 10.00
C THR A 178 8.49 -17.72 10.57
N PRO A 179 7.91 -16.75 11.31
CA PRO A 179 6.61 -16.95 11.96
C PRO A 179 5.46 -17.10 10.96
N GLU A 180 4.45 -17.92 11.27
CA GLU A 180 3.27 -18.01 10.41
C GLU A 180 2.47 -16.70 10.40
N THR A 181 1.88 -16.37 9.23
CA THR A 181 1.03 -15.19 9.04
C THR A 181 -0.24 -15.58 8.32
N VAL A 182 -1.32 -14.82 8.54
CA VAL A 182 -2.56 -14.97 7.76
C VAL A 182 -2.56 -13.98 6.61
N ALA A 183 -2.25 -14.45 5.40
CA ALA A 183 -2.19 -13.62 4.19
C ALA A 183 -3.57 -13.47 3.54
N GLN A 184 -4.35 -12.46 3.95
CA GLN A 184 -5.69 -12.20 3.44
C GLN A 184 -5.92 -10.70 3.23
N ASN A 185 -6.38 -10.32 2.03
CA ASN A 185 -6.57 -8.92 1.60
C ASN A 185 -5.32 -8.06 1.83
N GLN A 186 -5.33 -7.18 2.84
CA GLN A 186 -4.18 -6.32 3.14
C GLN A 186 -3.22 -6.95 4.15
N GLY A 187 -3.57 -8.07 4.76
CA GLY A 187 -2.74 -8.77 5.75
C GLY A 187 -1.78 -9.78 5.13
N GLY A 188 -0.77 -10.16 5.90
CA GLY A 188 0.35 -11.00 5.50
C GLY A 188 1.66 -10.58 6.19
N TYR A 189 2.79 -10.93 5.59
CA TYR A 189 4.06 -10.25 5.91
C TYR A 189 4.03 -8.83 5.37
N MET A 190 4.51 -7.91 6.19
CA MET A 190 4.49 -6.48 5.92
C MET A 190 5.93 -6.00 5.94
N ASP A 191 6.33 -5.18 6.91
CA ASP A 191 7.63 -4.55 6.90
C ASP A 191 8.74 -5.45 7.44
N VAL A 192 9.95 -5.26 6.89
CA VAL A 192 11.20 -5.76 7.44
C VAL A 192 12.11 -4.58 7.70
N ALA A 193 12.72 -4.51 8.88
CA ALA A 193 13.69 -3.48 9.24
C ALA A 193 14.91 -4.12 9.89
N LEU A 194 16.06 -3.49 9.71
CA LEU A 194 17.29 -3.89 10.40
C LEU A 194 17.51 -2.99 11.60
N ASP A 195 18.06 -3.57 12.66
CA ASP A 195 18.55 -2.79 13.79
C ASP A 195 19.59 -1.76 13.32
N PRO A 196 19.62 -0.52 13.85
CA PRO A 196 20.67 0.44 13.51
C PRO A 196 22.09 -0.10 13.74
N ASN A 197 22.25 -1.02 14.70
CA ASN A 197 23.52 -1.70 15.00
C ASN A 197 23.57 -3.13 14.41
N TYR A 198 22.84 -3.40 13.32
CA TYR A 198 22.72 -4.73 12.70
C TYR A 198 24.08 -5.40 12.44
N LYS A 199 25.08 -4.64 11.97
CA LYS A 199 26.44 -5.16 11.71
C LYS A 199 27.11 -5.77 12.94
N GLU A 200 26.71 -5.34 14.14
CA GLU A 200 27.25 -5.83 15.41
C GLU A 200 26.35 -6.88 16.06
N ASN A 201 25.04 -6.66 16.04
CA ASN A 201 24.09 -7.48 16.82
C ASN A 201 23.30 -8.52 15.98
N GLY A 202 23.16 -8.30 14.67
CA GLY A 202 22.45 -9.16 13.73
C GLY A 202 20.92 -9.16 13.87
N TRP A 203 20.31 -8.18 14.53
CA TRP A 203 18.87 -8.15 14.77
C TRP A 203 18.07 -7.64 13.57
N ILE A 204 17.06 -8.40 13.18
CA ILE A 204 16.13 -8.12 12.09
C ILE A 204 14.71 -8.12 12.66
N TYR A 205 13.92 -7.13 12.31
CA TYR A 205 12.54 -6.93 12.76
C TYR A 205 11.59 -7.29 11.62
N LEU A 206 10.51 -8.00 11.94
CA LEU A 206 9.48 -8.40 10.99
C LEU A 206 8.09 -8.06 11.55
N ALA A 207 7.35 -7.25 10.80
CA ALA A 207 5.95 -6.94 11.07
C ALA A 207 5.03 -7.81 10.21
N TYR A 208 4.00 -8.37 10.83
CA TYR A 208 3.08 -9.29 10.13
C TYR A 208 1.68 -9.33 10.75
N SER A 209 0.74 -9.91 10.01
CA SER A 209 -0.63 -10.17 10.45
C SER A 209 -0.70 -11.45 11.29
N HIS A 210 -0.67 -11.28 12.61
CA HIS A 210 -0.68 -12.36 13.58
C HIS A 210 -2.10 -12.82 13.89
N SER A 211 -2.29 -14.14 13.97
CA SER A 211 -3.53 -14.77 14.42
C SER A 211 -3.50 -15.06 15.91
N LEU A 212 -4.50 -14.60 16.67
CA LEU A 212 -4.53 -14.73 18.12
C LEU A 212 -4.42 -16.18 18.61
N ASP A 213 -5.10 -17.11 17.93
CA ASP A 213 -5.20 -18.52 18.28
C ASP A 213 -4.47 -19.44 17.29
N GLY A 214 -3.71 -18.86 16.35
CA GLY A 214 -3.05 -19.61 15.28
C GLY A 214 -3.98 -20.08 14.16
N SER A 215 -5.27 -19.72 14.17
CA SER A 215 -6.18 -20.04 13.07
C SER A 215 -5.76 -19.36 11.77
N GLN A 216 -5.85 -20.08 10.66
CA GLN A 216 -5.63 -19.60 9.29
C GLN A 216 -6.96 -19.37 8.53
N ASP A 217 -8.09 -19.54 9.23
CA ASP A 217 -9.41 -19.50 8.62
C ASP A 217 -9.87 -18.07 8.29
N ARG A 218 -10.99 -17.98 7.56
CA ARG A 218 -11.60 -16.67 7.22
C ARG A 218 -12.07 -15.88 8.44
N ASP A 219 -12.31 -16.56 9.56
CA ASP A 219 -12.75 -15.95 10.82
C ASP A 219 -11.62 -15.79 11.85
N ALA A 220 -10.37 -16.06 11.46
CA ALA A 220 -9.21 -15.83 12.32
C ALA A 220 -9.20 -14.37 12.81
N LYS A 221 -8.95 -14.17 14.11
CA LYS A 221 -8.85 -12.82 14.68
C LYS A 221 -7.42 -12.35 14.54
N LEU A 222 -7.22 -11.22 13.85
CA LEU A 222 -5.90 -10.75 13.43
C LEU A 222 -5.57 -9.36 13.97
N MET A 223 -4.30 -9.18 14.34
CA MET A 223 -3.67 -7.87 14.61
C MET A 223 -2.23 -7.84 14.13
N THR A 224 -1.70 -6.62 14.01
CA THR A 224 -0.28 -6.38 13.75
C THR A 224 0.56 -6.89 14.91
N ARG A 225 1.61 -7.66 14.58
CA ARG A 225 2.63 -8.13 15.51
C ARG A 225 4.00 -7.83 14.96
N VAL A 226 4.95 -7.50 15.85
CA VAL A 226 6.36 -7.32 15.49
C VAL A 226 7.19 -8.27 16.32
N VAL A 227 8.04 -9.02 15.63
CA VAL A 227 9.07 -9.88 16.22
C VAL A 227 10.44 -9.41 15.75
N ARG A 228 11.49 -9.76 16.49
CA ARG A 228 12.87 -9.68 16.01
C ARG A 228 13.53 -11.04 16.06
N ALA A 229 14.53 -11.26 15.22
CA ALA A 229 15.34 -12.47 15.21
C ALA A 229 16.68 -12.22 14.52
N LYS A 230 17.48 -13.27 14.38
CA LYS A 230 18.70 -13.30 13.59
C LYS A 230 18.55 -14.31 12.45
N ILE A 231 19.34 -14.13 11.40
CA ILE A 231 19.47 -15.13 10.34
C ILE A 231 20.81 -15.86 10.49
N ARG A 232 20.78 -17.19 10.61
CA ARG A 232 21.97 -18.06 10.57
C ARG A 232 21.67 -19.25 9.68
N ASP A 233 22.58 -19.59 8.77
CA ASP A 233 22.42 -20.71 7.84
C ASP A 233 21.06 -20.71 7.11
N HIS A 234 20.64 -19.52 6.64
CA HIS A 234 19.35 -19.29 5.95
C HIS A 234 18.10 -19.58 6.80
N LYS A 235 18.23 -19.55 8.13
CA LYS A 235 17.15 -19.81 9.10
C LYS A 235 16.94 -18.64 10.03
N TRP A 236 15.67 -18.35 10.30
CA TRP A 236 15.20 -17.43 11.31
C TRP A 236 15.35 -18.06 12.71
N VAL A 237 16.22 -17.47 13.54
CA VAL A 237 16.61 -18.03 14.85
C VAL A 237 16.65 -16.95 15.93
N ASP A 238 16.61 -17.35 17.20
CA ASP A 238 16.64 -16.45 18.35
C ASP A 238 15.47 -15.43 18.35
N GLN A 239 14.27 -15.89 17.97
CA GLN A 239 13.11 -15.01 17.84
C GLN A 239 12.62 -14.47 19.19
N GLU A 240 12.33 -13.17 19.23
CA GLU A 240 11.73 -12.46 20.36
C GLU A 240 10.53 -11.61 19.89
N VAL A 241 9.54 -11.44 20.77
CA VAL A 241 8.38 -10.57 20.50
C VAL A 241 8.72 -9.15 20.94
N VAL A 242 8.61 -8.20 20.02
CA VAL A 242 8.91 -6.77 20.27
C VAL A 242 7.62 -5.99 20.51
N PHE A 243 6.56 -6.30 19.76
CA PHE A 243 5.25 -5.66 19.92
C PHE A 243 4.13 -6.67 19.73
N ALA A 244 3.19 -6.68 20.68
CA ALA A 244 1.94 -7.42 20.59
C ALA A 244 0.79 -6.55 21.08
N ALA A 245 -0.25 -6.43 20.25
CA ALA A 245 -1.49 -5.78 20.63
C ALA A 245 -2.22 -6.59 21.73
N PRO A 246 -3.00 -5.95 22.62
CA PRO A 246 -3.84 -6.68 23.59
C PRO A 246 -4.88 -7.58 22.90
N ASP A 247 -5.13 -8.78 23.44
CA ASP A 247 -6.02 -9.80 22.85
C ASP A 247 -7.42 -9.29 22.47
N PHE A 248 -8.01 -8.40 23.28
CA PHE A 248 -9.34 -7.84 23.04
C PHE A 248 -9.42 -6.97 21.78
N SER A 249 -8.28 -6.54 21.23
CA SER A 249 -8.20 -5.71 20.01
C SER A 249 -8.20 -6.54 18.72
N TYR A 250 -7.97 -7.86 18.81
CA TYR A 250 -7.96 -8.74 17.65
C TYR A 250 -9.35 -8.87 17.03
N SER A 251 -9.44 -8.68 15.71
CA SER A 251 -10.70 -8.66 14.98
C SER A 251 -10.65 -9.49 13.69
N THR A 252 -11.82 -9.80 13.14
CA THR A 252 -11.94 -10.50 11.85
C THR A 252 -11.75 -9.57 10.65
N THR A 253 -11.44 -8.29 10.87
CA THR A 253 -11.14 -7.36 9.78
C THR A 253 -9.87 -7.79 9.03
N ARG A 254 -9.79 -7.45 7.73
CA ARG A 254 -8.68 -7.81 6.83
C ARG A 254 -8.03 -6.59 6.15
N HIS A 255 -8.24 -5.41 6.69
CA HIS A 255 -7.73 -4.13 6.17
C HIS A 255 -7.25 -3.22 7.30
N HIS A 256 -6.39 -2.27 6.95
CA HIS A 256 -5.82 -1.25 7.83
C HIS A 256 -4.92 -1.80 8.94
N PHE A 257 -3.94 -2.63 8.58
CA PHE A 257 -2.95 -3.15 9.54
C PHE A 257 -1.85 -2.15 9.88
N GLY A 258 -1.65 -1.11 9.08
CA GLY A 258 -0.44 -0.30 9.14
C GLY A 258 0.81 -1.16 8.88
N SER A 259 1.58 -1.40 9.95
CA SER A 259 2.72 -2.34 10.06
C SER A 259 4.06 -1.83 9.55
N ARG A 260 4.23 -0.51 9.37
CA ARG A 260 5.53 0.08 9.03
C ARG A 260 6.40 0.24 10.27
N LEU A 261 7.71 0.05 10.11
CA LEU A 261 8.74 0.15 11.13
C LEU A 261 9.74 1.25 10.74
N ALA A 262 10.18 2.04 11.71
CA ALA A 262 11.30 2.96 11.54
C ALA A 262 12.05 3.13 12.86
N PHE A 263 13.37 3.29 12.79
CA PHE A 263 14.18 3.66 13.95
C PHE A 263 14.37 5.18 13.99
N ASP A 264 14.12 5.80 15.13
CA ASP A 264 14.45 7.20 15.34
C ASP A 264 15.93 7.39 15.71
N HIS A 265 16.38 8.65 15.77
CA HIS A 265 17.77 8.97 16.10
C HIS A 265 18.14 8.67 17.56
N GLU A 266 17.16 8.45 18.41
CA GLU A 266 17.36 8.08 19.82
C GLU A 266 17.44 6.55 20.01
N GLY A 267 17.21 5.79 18.93
CA GLY A 267 17.30 4.34 18.90
C GLY A 267 15.99 3.64 19.27
N HIS A 268 14.87 4.36 19.33
CA HIS A 268 13.56 3.74 19.50
C HIS A 268 13.06 3.15 18.18
N LEU A 269 12.27 2.08 18.30
CA LEU A 269 11.48 1.52 17.20
C LEU A 269 10.08 2.11 17.21
N LEU A 270 9.72 2.76 16.11
CA LEU A 270 8.38 3.24 15.80
C LEU A 270 7.62 2.17 15.01
N ILE A 271 6.35 1.94 15.36
CA ILE A 271 5.50 0.89 14.79
C ILE A 271 4.15 1.48 14.45
N THR A 272 3.74 1.42 13.19
CA THR A 272 2.41 1.90 12.80
C THR A 272 1.35 0.80 12.93
N VAL A 273 0.16 1.18 13.41
CA VAL A 273 -1.01 0.30 13.50
C VAL A 273 -2.22 1.06 13.00
N GLY A 274 -2.84 0.58 11.92
CA GLY A 274 -4.07 1.17 11.38
C GLY A 274 -5.30 0.93 12.28
N ASP A 275 -6.41 1.57 11.95
CA ASP A 275 -7.65 1.54 12.76
C ASP A 275 -8.39 0.19 12.72
N ARG A 276 -7.96 -0.73 11.83
CA ARG A 276 -8.58 -2.05 11.57
C ARG A 276 -10.05 -1.98 11.17
N GLY A 277 -10.43 -0.90 10.47
CA GLY A 277 -11.77 -0.68 9.94
C GLY A 277 -12.77 -0.08 10.92
N VAL A 278 -12.34 0.28 12.14
CA VAL A 278 -13.20 0.89 13.15
C VAL A 278 -12.62 2.24 13.55
N GLY A 279 -12.94 3.27 12.76
CA GLY A 279 -12.34 4.60 12.87
C GLY A 279 -12.35 5.16 14.30
N ASP A 280 -13.47 5.07 15.01
CA ASP A 280 -13.58 5.61 16.39
C ASP A 280 -12.52 5.07 17.36
N GLN A 281 -11.97 3.88 17.11
CA GLN A 281 -10.90 3.31 17.94
C GLN A 281 -9.56 4.06 17.79
N ALA A 282 -9.37 4.82 16.71
CA ALA A 282 -8.23 5.72 16.53
C ALA A 282 -8.17 6.82 17.60
N GLN A 283 -9.33 7.22 18.17
CA GLN A 283 -9.43 8.21 19.25
C GLN A 283 -9.35 7.60 20.65
N ASP A 284 -9.50 6.27 20.78
CA ASP A 284 -9.38 5.57 22.06
C ASP A 284 -7.91 5.24 22.34
N LEU A 285 -7.30 5.95 23.30
CA LEU A 285 -5.92 5.76 23.72
C LEU A 285 -5.67 4.40 24.40
N ARG A 286 -6.74 3.71 24.85
CA ARG A 286 -6.64 2.36 25.43
C ARG A 286 -6.65 1.26 24.37
N ARG A 287 -6.67 1.63 23.09
CA ARG A 287 -6.63 0.71 21.95
C ARG A 287 -5.39 0.95 21.09
N PRO A 288 -4.84 -0.11 20.47
CA PRO A 288 -3.69 0.01 19.58
C PRO A 288 -4.08 0.54 18.18
N ASN A 289 -5.38 0.56 17.86
CA ASN A 289 -5.92 0.91 16.57
C ASN A 289 -5.68 2.39 16.24
N GLY A 290 -5.19 2.69 15.03
CA GLY A 290 -5.05 4.05 14.52
C GLY A 290 -4.01 4.87 15.27
N LYS A 291 -2.84 4.27 15.48
CA LYS A 291 -1.74 4.79 16.31
C LYS A 291 -0.38 4.60 15.63
N ILE A 292 0.57 5.42 16.06
CA ILE A 292 1.99 5.06 16.01
C ILE A 292 2.42 4.72 17.43
N HIS A 293 3.10 3.60 17.59
CA HIS A 293 3.67 3.14 18.84
C HIS A 293 5.18 3.37 18.85
N ARG A 294 5.77 3.67 20.02
CA ARG A 294 7.22 3.80 20.24
C ARG A 294 7.66 2.86 21.36
N VAL A 295 8.65 2.03 21.06
CA VAL A 295 9.26 1.06 21.99
C VAL A 295 10.78 1.09 21.85
N TRP A 296 11.50 0.57 22.83
CA TRP A 296 12.90 0.20 22.64
C TRP A 296 13.05 -0.99 21.68
N PRO A 297 14.24 -1.23 21.11
CA PRO A 297 14.49 -2.36 20.21
C PRO A 297 14.14 -3.74 20.81
N ASP A 298 14.14 -3.88 22.14
CA ASP A 298 13.74 -5.11 22.84
C ASP A 298 12.24 -5.19 23.19
N GLY A 299 11.46 -4.17 22.81
CA GLY A 299 10.03 -4.08 23.09
C GLY A 299 9.69 -3.42 24.43
N SER A 300 10.69 -3.04 25.24
CA SER A 300 10.43 -2.30 26.47
C SER A 300 9.92 -0.88 26.18
N VAL A 301 9.22 -0.29 27.15
CA VAL A 301 8.58 1.02 26.96
C VAL A 301 9.53 2.15 27.39
N PRO A 302 9.80 3.15 26.54
CA PRO A 302 10.50 4.36 26.93
C PRO A 302 9.76 5.14 28.02
N GLU A 303 10.49 5.59 29.06
CA GLU A 303 9.89 6.27 30.22
C GLU A 303 9.29 7.63 29.86
N ASP A 304 9.77 8.25 28.79
CA ASP A 304 9.33 9.53 28.25
C ASP A 304 8.18 9.40 27.23
N ASN A 305 7.64 8.18 27.01
CA ASN A 305 6.43 8.04 26.20
C ASN A 305 5.28 8.87 26.80
N PRO A 306 4.41 9.48 25.97
CA PRO A 306 3.31 10.34 26.43
C PRO A 306 2.37 9.68 27.44
N TYR A 307 2.23 8.35 27.37
CA TYR A 307 1.34 7.55 28.21
C TYR A 307 2.08 6.44 28.97
N ALA A 308 3.38 6.61 29.25
CA ALA A 308 4.24 5.57 29.82
C ALA A 308 3.72 4.96 31.15
N ASP A 309 2.99 5.75 31.95
CA ASP A 309 2.40 5.30 33.21
C ASP A 309 1.19 4.36 33.03
N GLY A 310 0.57 4.37 31.85
CA GLY A 310 -0.60 3.56 31.49
C GLY A 310 -1.93 4.07 32.06
N SER A 311 -2.00 5.28 32.62
CA SER A 311 -3.21 5.79 33.28
C SER A 311 -4.23 6.32 32.26
N GLU A 312 -3.76 7.01 31.23
CA GLU A 312 -4.60 7.62 30.19
C GLU A 312 -4.67 6.80 28.90
N GLY A 313 -3.69 5.94 28.63
CA GLY A 313 -3.59 5.19 27.38
C GLY A 313 -2.67 3.96 27.45
N LEU A 314 -2.54 3.25 26.34
CA LEU A 314 -1.54 2.19 26.21
C LEU A 314 -0.13 2.80 26.26
N LYS A 315 0.75 2.19 27.06
CA LYS A 315 2.10 2.70 27.35
C LYS A 315 2.98 2.93 26.13
N THR A 316 2.75 2.18 25.07
CA THR A 316 3.52 2.26 23.83
C THR A 316 3.02 3.34 22.88
N VAL A 317 1.85 3.95 23.10
CA VAL A 317 1.28 4.95 22.18
C VAL A 317 2.17 6.18 22.15
N TYR A 318 2.61 6.55 20.95
CA TYR A 318 3.37 7.76 20.67
C TYR A 318 2.48 8.86 20.11
N CYS A 319 1.61 8.54 19.15
CA CYS A 319 0.56 9.44 18.66
C CYS A 319 -0.72 8.67 18.30
N TYR A 320 -1.81 9.39 18.05
CA TYR A 320 -3.12 8.79 17.78
C TYR A 320 -3.95 9.58 16.78
N GLY A 321 -5.10 9.02 16.39
CA GLY A 321 -5.98 9.66 15.40
C GLY A 321 -5.50 9.47 13.96
N ASN A 322 -4.77 8.40 13.68
CA ASN A 322 -4.42 7.98 12.33
C ASN A 322 -5.43 6.93 11.83
N ARG A 323 -5.67 6.86 10.52
CA ARG A 323 -6.53 5.87 9.87
C ARG A 323 -5.76 4.62 9.49
N ASN A 324 -4.83 4.73 8.54
CA ASN A 324 -4.05 3.58 8.07
C ASN A 324 -2.68 4.00 7.53
N PRO A 325 -1.72 4.24 8.42
CA PRO A 325 -0.34 4.57 8.04
C PRO A 325 0.29 3.51 7.16
N GLN A 326 0.84 3.90 6.02
CA GLN A 326 1.52 3.00 5.09
C GLN A 326 3.01 3.28 4.97
N GLY A 327 3.43 4.53 5.05
CA GLY A 327 4.84 4.95 5.04
C GLY A 327 5.23 5.59 6.37
N LEU A 328 6.49 5.39 6.77
CA LEU A 328 7.09 6.00 7.95
C LEU A 328 8.59 6.17 7.67
N ALA A 329 9.10 7.39 7.78
CA ALA A 329 10.50 7.69 7.57
C ALA A 329 10.98 8.75 8.56
N VAL A 330 12.22 8.63 9.01
CA VAL A 330 12.85 9.60 9.90
C VAL A 330 13.78 10.46 9.05
N HIS A 331 13.63 11.78 9.15
CA HIS A 331 14.45 12.71 8.40
C HIS A 331 15.92 12.57 8.84
N PRO A 332 16.85 12.25 7.92
CA PRO A 332 18.20 11.80 8.28
C PRO A 332 19.04 12.86 9.01
N GLU A 333 18.78 14.15 8.77
CA GLU A 333 19.49 15.22 9.49
C GLU A 333 18.78 15.71 10.75
N THR A 334 17.45 15.89 10.72
CA THR A 334 16.70 16.56 11.79
C THR A 334 16.09 15.59 12.80
N GLY A 335 15.97 14.30 12.47
CA GLY A 335 15.29 13.30 13.29
C GLY A 335 13.76 13.43 13.29
N VAL A 336 13.20 14.38 12.52
CA VAL A 336 11.74 14.55 12.43
C VAL A 336 11.11 13.34 11.76
N ILE A 337 10.04 12.83 12.36
CA ILE A 337 9.31 11.65 11.86
C ILE A 337 8.26 12.11 10.85
N TRP A 338 8.29 11.52 9.66
CA TRP A 338 7.33 11.75 8.58
C TRP A 338 6.56 10.48 8.29
N GLU A 339 5.27 10.63 8.01
CA GLU A 339 4.34 9.53 7.85
C GLU A 339 3.44 9.78 6.64
N THR A 340 2.99 8.71 6.00
CA THR A 340 1.97 8.78 4.95
C THR A 340 0.87 7.75 5.20
N GLU A 341 -0.39 8.17 5.14
CA GLU A 341 -1.54 7.30 5.37
C GLU A 341 -2.61 7.35 4.30
N HIS A 342 -3.34 6.24 4.17
CA HIS A 342 -4.55 6.18 3.35
C HIS A 342 -5.71 6.88 4.03
N GLY A 343 -6.29 7.85 3.34
CA GLY A 343 -7.64 8.32 3.59
C GLY A 343 -8.70 7.30 3.14
N PRO A 344 -9.99 7.61 3.34
CA PRO A 344 -11.10 6.82 2.80
C PRO A 344 -11.22 7.02 1.28
N MET A 345 -12.30 7.60 0.77
CA MET A 345 -12.38 8.02 -0.64
C MET A 345 -11.86 9.45 -0.78
N GLY A 346 -10.57 9.58 -1.08
CA GLY A 346 -9.84 10.85 -0.95
C GLY A 346 -9.26 11.01 0.46
N GLY A 347 -8.42 12.03 0.63
CA GLY A 347 -7.84 12.40 1.92
C GLY A 347 -6.66 11.53 2.34
N ASP A 348 -5.86 11.03 1.38
CA ASP A 348 -4.52 10.52 1.73
C ASP A 348 -3.66 11.68 2.24
N GLU A 349 -2.78 11.41 3.19
CA GLU A 349 -2.05 12.43 3.93
C GLU A 349 -0.54 12.19 3.94
N VAL A 350 0.20 13.29 4.11
CA VAL A 350 1.58 13.31 4.61
C VAL A 350 1.57 14.08 5.93
N ASN A 351 2.06 13.46 6.99
CA ASN A 351 2.06 14.00 8.33
C ASN A 351 3.48 14.15 8.89
N ILE A 352 3.67 15.17 9.74
CA ILE A 352 4.82 15.25 10.65
C ILE A 352 4.36 14.72 12.00
N ILE A 353 5.02 13.67 12.49
CA ILE A 353 4.60 12.95 13.68
C ILE A 353 5.19 13.56 14.95
N LEU A 354 4.31 13.92 15.89
CA LEU A 354 4.64 14.53 17.17
C LEU A 354 4.18 13.64 18.33
N ALA A 355 4.97 13.61 19.41
CA ALA A 355 4.64 12.89 20.63
C ALA A 355 3.34 13.42 21.26
N GLY A 356 2.41 12.53 21.58
CA GLY A 356 1.12 12.83 22.22
C GLY A 356 0.09 13.48 21.31
N ALA A 357 0.43 13.74 20.04
CA ALA A 357 -0.45 14.44 19.11
C ALA A 357 -1.62 13.59 18.60
N ASN A 358 -2.71 14.28 18.25
CA ASN A 358 -3.91 13.74 17.64
C ASN A 358 -3.99 14.15 16.17
N TYR A 359 -4.09 13.19 15.24
CA TYR A 359 -4.21 13.44 13.80
C TYR A 359 -5.67 13.47 13.32
N GLY A 360 -6.63 13.41 14.25
CA GLY A 360 -8.02 13.78 14.01
C GLY A 360 -8.93 12.66 13.48
N TRP A 361 -8.42 11.61 12.84
CA TRP A 361 -9.28 10.53 12.31
C TRP A 361 -10.09 9.84 13.43
N PRO A 362 -11.40 9.54 13.21
CA PRO A 362 -12.22 9.86 12.04
C PRO A 362 -13.01 11.17 12.19
N LYS A 363 -12.78 11.91 13.29
CA LYS A 363 -13.53 13.12 13.63
C LYS A 363 -13.21 14.27 12.68
N ALA A 364 -11.99 14.31 12.14
CA ALA A 364 -11.59 15.15 11.01
C ALA A 364 -11.05 14.28 9.87
N THR A 365 -11.42 14.61 8.62
CA THR A 365 -10.82 13.99 7.43
C THR A 365 -11.08 14.83 6.18
N TYR A 366 -10.16 14.79 5.23
CA TYR A 366 -10.33 15.36 3.89
C TYR A 366 -11.03 14.43 2.90
N GLY A 367 -11.35 13.20 3.31
CA GLY A 367 -12.02 12.21 2.50
C GLY A 367 -13.50 12.01 2.88
N ILE A 368 -14.22 11.31 2.01
CA ILE A 368 -15.59 10.88 2.27
C ILE A 368 -15.69 9.36 2.27
N ASP A 369 -16.82 8.79 2.68
CA ASP A 369 -17.02 7.35 2.67
C ASP A 369 -17.10 6.83 1.22
N TYR A 370 -16.73 5.57 1.00
CA TYR A 370 -16.71 4.95 -0.32
C TYR A 370 -18.10 4.81 -0.96
N ASN A 371 -19.17 4.93 -0.17
CA ASN A 371 -20.55 5.00 -0.66
C ASN A 371 -20.96 6.43 -1.10
N GLY A 372 -20.11 7.44 -0.88
CA GLY A 372 -20.34 8.84 -1.21
C GLY A 372 -20.90 9.70 -0.08
N THR A 373 -21.19 9.14 1.10
CA THR A 373 -21.65 9.92 2.26
C THR A 373 -20.48 10.63 2.95
N ILE A 374 -20.77 11.80 3.52
CA ILE A 374 -19.83 12.56 4.34
C ILE A 374 -19.57 11.79 5.64
N ILE A 375 -18.31 11.59 6.01
CA ILE A 375 -17.91 10.98 7.30
C ILE A 375 -18.04 12.00 8.42
N THR A 376 -17.56 13.22 8.17
CA THR A 376 -17.61 14.38 9.05
C THR A 376 -17.59 15.64 8.20
N GLU A 377 -18.25 16.71 8.66
CA GLU A 377 -18.18 18.03 8.04
C GLU A 377 -16.87 18.77 8.42
N ASP A 378 -16.17 18.28 9.44
CA ASP A 378 -14.95 18.90 9.95
C ASP A 378 -13.73 18.42 9.17
N LEU A 379 -13.10 19.32 8.42
CA LEU A 379 -11.79 19.05 7.79
C LEU A 379 -10.64 19.13 8.81
N THR A 380 -10.82 19.92 9.86
CA THR A 380 -9.83 20.20 10.90
C THR A 380 -10.53 20.34 12.24
N LEU A 381 -9.89 19.99 13.36
CA LEU A 381 -10.45 20.19 14.70
C LEU A 381 -9.48 20.92 15.65
N PRO A 382 -9.98 21.71 16.61
CA PRO A 382 -9.13 22.23 17.67
C PRO A 382 -8.41 21.11 18.43
N GLY A 383 -7.09 21.23 18.58
CA GLY A 383 -6.27 20.22 19.26
C GLY A 383 -5.89 19.00 18.40
N THR A 384 -6.08 19.07 17.07
CA THR A 384 -5.57 18.07 16.13
C THR A 384 -4.48 18.67 15.23
N GLU A 385 -3.43 17.90 14.98
CA GLU A 385 -2.40 18.22 14.00
C GLU A 385 -2.96 18.04 12.58
N GLN A 386 -2.48 18.88 11.66
CA GLN A 386 -2.92 18.86 10.27
C GLN A 386 -1.84 18.28 9.37
N PRO A 387 -2.22 17.57 8.29
CA PRO A 387 -1.24 17.07 7.34
C PRO A 387 -0.54 18.23 6.63
N VAL A 388 0.75 18.05 6.35
CA VAL A 388 1.53 19.02 5.58
C VAL A 388 1.19 18.97 4.08
N LEU A 389 0.57 17.86 3.65
CA LEU A 389 0.05 17.66 2.31
C LEU A 389 -1.06 16.60 2.35
N TYR A 390 -2.10 16.77 1.53
CA TYR A 390 -3.12 15.74 1.31
C TYR A 390 -3.51 15.61 -0.16
N TRP A 391 -4.11 14.47 -0.55
CA TRP A 391 -4.58 14.21 -1.91
C TRP A 391 -6.07 13.90 -1.97
N VAL A 392 -6.79 14.65 -2.82
CA VAL A 392 -8.17 14.37 -3.24
C VAL A 392 -8.23 14.50 -4.77
N PRO A 393 -8.38 13.40 -5.53
CA PRO A 393 -8.53 12.01 -5.07
C PRO A 393 -7.25 11.42 -4.47
N SER A 394 -7.40 10.40 -3.62
CA SER A 394 -6.31 9.63 -3.02
C SER A 394 -5.46 8.93 -4.07
N ILE A 395 -4.13 8.96 -3.90
CA ILE A 395 -3.19 8.22 -4.75
C ILE A 395 -2.92 6.79 -4.21
N ALA A 396 -3.52 6.48 -3.07
CA ALA A 396 -3.24 5.36 -2.17
C ALA A 396 -1.76 5.32 -1.78
N VAL A 397 -1.31 6.36 -1.07
CA VAL A 397 0.08 6.54 -0.61
C VAL A 397 0.63 5.30 0.08
N CYS A 398 1.90 5.00 -0.12
CA CYS A 398 2.55 3.82 0.45
C CYS A 398 3.92 4.13 1.01
N GLY A 399 4.89 3.22 0.87
CA GLY A 399 6.25 3.41 1.36
C GLY A 399 6.79 4.79 1.06
N THR A 400 7.46 5.35 2.05
CA THR A 400 8.04 6.67 2.01
C THR A 400 9.47 6.60 2.51
N HIS A 401 10.38 7.33 1.88
CA HIS A 401 11.79 7.32 2.27
C HIS A 401 12.46 8.63 1.88
N PHE A 402 13.38 9.11 2.70
CA PHE A 402 14.19 10.28 2.37
C PHE A 402 15.28 9.91 1.38
N CYS A 403 15.47 10.71 0.33
CA CYS A 403 16.64 10.59 -0.52
C CYS A 403 17.91 10.81 0.31
N ILE A 404 18.80 9.82 0.33
CA ILE A 404 20.10 9.82 1.02
C ILE A 404 21.23 9.52 0.01
N GLY A 405 22.49 9.53 0.45
CA GLY A 405 23.66 9.14 -0.37
C GLY A 405 24.10 10.17 -1.41
N ASP A 406 24.93 9.74 -2.37
CA ASP A 406 25.56 10.65 -3.35
C ASP A 406 25.06 10.46 -4.78
N GLU A 407 24.24 9.43 -5.05
CA GLU A 407 23.70 9.14 -6.39
C GLU A 407 22.90 10.33 -6.96
N PHE A 408 22.06 10.95 -6.13
CA PHE A 408 21.23 12.11 -6.49
C PHE A 408 21.45 13.30 -5.55
N PRO A 409 22.56 14.06 -5.64
CA PRO A 409 22.90 15.10 -4.67
C PRO A 409 21.86 16.23 -4.55
N ARG A 410 21.13 16.54 -5.63
CA ARG A 410 20.06 17.55 -5.62
C ARG A 410 18.74 17.03 -5.08
N TRP A 411 18.67 15.73 -4.80
CA TRP A 411 17.51 15.10 -4.20
C TRP A 411 17.65 14.92 -2.70
N GLN A 412 18.84 15.12 -2.12
CA GLN A 412 19.08 14.98 -0.68
C GLN A 412 17.99 15.62 0.18
N ASN A 413 17.55 14.86 1.19
CA ASN A 413 16.51 15.24 2.16
C ASN A 413 15.11 15.50 1.57
N ASN A 414 14.89 15.20 0.29
CA ASN A 414 13.53 15.16 -0.26
C ASN A 414 12.86 13.83 0.09
N LEU A 415 11.53 13.85 0.17
CA LEU A 415 10.74 12.68 0.50
C LEU A 415 10.24 11.99 -0.77
N LEU A 416 10.54 10.71 -0.92
CA LEU A 416 9.96 9.85 -1.95
C LEU A 416 8.67 9.25 -1.41
N VAL A 417 7.58 9.31 -2.17
CA VAL A 417 6.27 8.76 -1.77
C VAL A 417 5.72 7.88 -2.89
N GLY A 418 5.53 6.60 -2.60
CA GLY A 418 4.87 5.65 -3.49
C GLY A 418 3.34 5.83 -3.48
N GLY A 419 2.68 5.52 -4.59
CA GLY A 419 1.23 5.51 -4.73
C GLY A 419 0.73 4.25 -5.43
N LEU A 420 -0.04 3.43 -4.72
CA LEU A 420 -0.58 2.17 -5.24
C LEU A 420 -1.69 2.39 -6.26
N GLY A 421 -2.64 3.28 -5.95
CA GLY A 421 -3.88 3.43 -6.68
C GLY A 421 -3.65 4.06 -8.04
N HIS A 422 -2.75 5.05 -8.07
CA HIS A 422 -2.38 5.78 -9.26
C HIS A 422 -1.10 5.26 -9.93
N GLU A 423 -0.52 4.17 -9.43
CA GLU A 423 0.67 3.52 -10.00
C GLU A 423 1.82 4.52 -10.23
N GLU A 424 2.18 5.26 -9.18
CA GLU A 424 3.11 6.38 -9.28
C GLU A 424 4.12 6.47 -8.14
N LEU A 425 5.29 7.06 -8.45
CA LEU A 425 6.28 7.50 -7.47
C LEU A 425 6.43 9.01 -7.57
N ARG A 426 6.34 9.71 -6.43
CA ARG A 426 6.52 11.15 -6.34
C ARG A 426 7.74 11.49 -5.50
N ARG A 427 8.41 12.59 -5.85
CA ARG A 427 9.42 13.25 -5.03
C ARG A 427 8.86 14.57 -4.52
N LEU A 428 8.80 14.72 -3.21
CA LEU A 428 8.35 15.91 -2.51
C LEU A 428 9.57 16.72 -2.10
N VAL A 429 9.65 17.96 -2.56
CA VAL A 429 10.71 18.90 -2.17
C VAL A 429 10.28 19.64 -0.93
N LEU A 430 11.12 19.60 0.09
CA LEU A 430 10.80 20.13 1.41
C LEU A 430 11.49 21.46 1.67
N SER A 431 10.87 22.28 2.51
CA SER A 431 11.46 23.49 3.08
C SER A 431 11.00 23.61 4.53
N GLY A 432 11.84 23.12 5.46
CA GLY A 432 11.43 22.94 6.85
C GLY A 432 10.32 21.91 6.95
N ASP A 433 9.19 22.30 7.53
CA ASP A 433 8.00 21.50 7.75
C ASP A 433 7.00 21.51 6.57
N ARG A 434 7.37 22.07 5.42
CA ARG A 434 6.45 22.25 4.27
C ARG A 434 6.90 21.51 3.03
N VAL A 435 5.94 20.98 2.30
CA VAL A 435 6.13 20.53 0.91
C VAL A 435 6.00 21.74 -0.03
N ILE A 436 7.09 22.12 -0.69
CA ILE A 436 7.12 23.28 -1.60
C ILE A 436 7.01 22.90 -3.08
N HIS A 437 7.24 21.64 -3.42
CA HIS A 437 7.07 21.13 -4.79
C HIS A 437 6.85 19.62 -4.80
N GLN A 438 6.11 19.13 -5.80
CA GLN A 438 5.95 17.71 -6.09
C GLN A 438 6.40 17.43 -7.53
N GLU A 439 7.23 16.41 -7.71
CA GLU A 439 7.63 15.91 -9.03
C GLU A 439 7.17 14.46 -9.17
N LEU A 440 6.47 14.15 -10.26
CA LEU A 440 6.10 12.78 -10.62
C LEU A 440 7.31 12.13 -11.31
N LEU A 441 7.91 11.12 -10.66
CA LEU A 441 9.09 10.42 -11.19
C LEU A 441 8.73 9.23 -12.04
N LEU A 442 7.79 8.40 -11.56
CA LEU A 442 7.37 7.15 -12.20
C LEU A 442 5.85 7.15 -12.31
N LYS A 443 5.32 6.66 -13.43
CA LYS A 443 3.87 6.54 -13.67
C LYS A 443 3.57 5.31 -14.51
N ASN A 444 2.50 4.59 -14.16
CA ASN A 444 2.01 3.41 -14.88
C ASN A 444 3.01 2.25 -15.02
N ALA A 445 4.07 2.21 -14.21
CA ALA A 445 5.04 1.12 -14.19
C ALA A 445 4.59 -0.08 -13.33
N GLY A 446 3.86 0.20 -12.25
CA GLY A 446 3.27 -0.79 -11.36
C GLY A 446 2.60 -0.07 -10.20
N ARG A 447 1.85 -0.78 -9.37
CA ARG A 447 1.36 -0.22 -8.11
C ARG A 447 2.56 -0.06 -7.19
N VAL A 448 2.99 1.16 -6.91
CA VAL A 448 4.18 1.41 -6.09
C VAL A 448 3.88 1.11 -4.63
N ARG A 449 4.48 0.05 -4.11
CA ARG A 449 4.27 -0.45 -2.74
C ARG A 449 5.31 0.09 -1.78
N ASP A 450 6.57 0.12 -2.18
CA ASP A 450 7.65 0.59 -1.31
C ASP A 450 8.71 1.34 -2.09
N VAL A 451 9.46 2.19 -1.38
CA VAL A 451 10.62 2.89 -1.90
C VAL A 451 11.68 2.98 -0.82
N GLN A 452 12.93 2.67 -1.17
CA GLN A 452 14.08 2.69 -0.28
C GLN A 452 15.30 3.20 -1.03
N CYS A 453 16.28 3.75 -0.32
CA CYS A 453 17.60 4.03 -0.88
C CYS A 453 18.62 3.03 -0.32
N ASP A 454 19.58 2.59 -1.14
CA ASP A 454 20.78 1.94 -0.62
C ASP A 454 21.80 2.98 -0.11
N ALA A 455 22.93 2.52 0.42
CA ALA A 455 23.96 3.39 0.97
C ALA A 455 24.59 4.35 -0.06
N SER A 456 24.55 4.02 -1.36
CA SER A 456 25.02 4.90 -2.43
C SER A 456 24.03 6.02 -2.75
N GLY A 457 22.76 5.85 -2.38
CA GLY A 457 21.66 6.74 -2.74
C GLY A 457 20.88 6.30 -3.97
N ALA A 458 21.17 5.12 -4.54
CA ALA A 458 20.35 4.54 -5.59
C ALA A 458 18.95 4.22 -5.02
N VAL A 459 17.91 4.53 -5.79
CA VAL A 459 16.52 4.39 -5.35
C VAL A 459 15.96 3.06 -5.83
N TYR A 460 15.44 2.25 -4.91
CA TYR A 460 14.78 0.99 -5.21
C TYR A 460 13.28 1.14 -5.02
N VAL A 461 12.51 0.69 -6.01
CA VAL A 461 11.05 0.84 -6.05
C VAL A 461 10.42 -0.54 -6.13
N ILE A 462 9.67 -0.93 -5.11
CA ILE A 462 8.89 -2.17 -5.12
C ILE A 462 7.56 -1.90 -5.81
N LEU A 463 7.28 -2.70 -6.84
CA LEU A 463 6.02 -2.69 -7.55
C LEU A 463 5.20 -3.93 -7.20
N ASN A 464 3.88 -3.77 -7.22
CA ASN A 464 2.95 -4.88 -7.37
C ASN A 464 2.23 -4.76 -8.70
N ASN A 465 1.97 -5.90 -9.34
CA ASN A 465 1.39 -5.94 -10.68
C ASN A 465 2.09 -4.96 -11.63
N PRO A 466 3.34 -5.22 -12.07
CA PRO A 466 4.08 -6.47 -11.88
C PRO A 466 4.83 -6.51 -10.53
N ASP A 467 5.08 -7.72 -10.04
CA ASP A 467 5.77 -7.96 -8.77
C ASP A 467 7.28 -7.92 -8.97
N VAL A 468 7.83 -6.71 -9.12
CA VAL A 468 9.24 -6.46 -9.48
C VAL A 468 9.86 -5.41 -8.57
N VAL A 469 11.20 -5.37 -8.56
CA VAL A 469 11.96 -4.27 -7.94
C VAL A 469 12.72 -3.52 -9.03
N LEU A 470 12.45 -2.22 -9.15
CA LEU A 470 13.20 -1.33 -10.02
C LEU A 470 14.34 -0.69 -9.24
N LYS A 471 15.49 -0.46 -9.89
CA LYS A 471 16.60 0.34 -9.40
C LYS A 471 16.77 1.57 -10.29
N LEU A 472 16.79 2.74 -9.67
CA LEU A 472 16.95 4.03 -10.32
C LEU A 472 18.33 4.60 -10.02
N THR A 473 19.07 4.92 -11.07
CA THR A 473 20.43 5.49 -11.00
C THR A 473 20.55 6.74 -11.85
N ASN A 474 21.44 7.63 -11.47
CA ASN A 474 21.75 8.87 -12.18
C ASN A 474 22.65 8.58 -13.38
N GLN A 475 22.17 8.91 -14.58
CA GLN A 475 22.89 8.75 -15.85
C GLN A 475 23.44 10.08 -16.38
N GLY A 476 23.41 11.13 -15.56
CA GLY A 476 23.88 12.47 -15.90
C GLY A 476 22.83 13.55 -15.71
N ARG A 477 23.20 14.81 -16.01
CA ARG A 477 22.26 15.94 -15.94
C ARG A 477 21.32 15.92 -17.14
N ALA A 478 20.04 16.12 -16.89
CA ALA A 478 19.07 16.37 -17.95
C ALA A 478 19.49 17.62 -18.73
N ILE A 479 19.93 17.45 -19.98
CA ILE A 479 20.18 18.56 -20.90
C ILE A 479 18.80 19.06 -21.32
N ARG A 480 18.34 20.15 -20.69
CA ARG A 480 17.08 20.79 -21.09
C ARG A 480 17.17 21.19 -22.56
N GLN A 481 16.31 20.62 -23.41
CA GLN A 481 15.90 21.25 -24.67
C GLN A 481 14.79 22.28 -24.39
#